data_AF-A0A5C6BW95-F1
#
_entry.id   AF-A0A5C6BW95-F1
#
_cell.length_a   1.000
_cell.length_b   1.000
_cell.length_c   1.000
_cell.angle_alpha   90.00
_cell.angle_beta   90.00
_cell.angle_gamma   90.00
#
_symmetry.space_group_name_H-M   'P 1'
#
loop_
_entity.id
_entity.type
_entity.pdbx_description
1 polymer ?
#
loop_
_entity_poly.entity_id
_entity_poly.type
_entity_poly.pdbx_seq_one_letter_code
_entity_poly.pdbx_strand_id
1 'polypeptide(L)'
;MLRSLLLLILLSHCVFALVPSAIAATPVVQPREPQKHIRILTVGNSFTHNATRYLDEIIEASGHQLTHKMLSIGGSSLEQHATKAMAFEQDPVDKSARYASGESLQEALRSEPWDFVTIQQVSIKSHDVQSYRPHAQQLAEIIRREAPQAKLLVHQTWAYRVDDPRFSKRKPVAGEPASQQAMYEGLSEAYHTITAELSARRIPVGDAFWMADNDTKIGYCVSPEFDAGNYEPPQLPEQQHSLHVGYRWSDRNGRPQLGMDGHHANVAGEYLGACVWFECLYGESPVGNSFVPKKLDAEFAAQLQAIAHQAAQQGGDVATAQPNE
;
A
#
# COMPACT_ATOMS: atom_id res chain seq x y z
N MET A 1 37.39 -86.16 -55.84
CA MET A 1 36.52 -87.05 -55.06
C MET A 1 35.75 -86.20 -54.06
N LEU A 2 34.43 -86.40 -53.98
CA LEU A 2 33.47 -85.72 -53.11
C LEU A 2 33.95 -85.53 -51.67
N ARG A 3 33.56 -84.41 -51.04
CA ARG A 3 32.82 -84.41 -49.76
C ARG A 3 32.26 -83.02 -49.45
N SER A 4 30.93 -82.97 -49.35
CA SER A 4 30.12 -81.85 -48.86
C SER A 4 30.46 -81.48 -47.43
N LEU A 5 30.37 -80.19 -47.08
CA LEU A 5 30.14 -79.75 -45.71
C LEU A 5 29.16 -78.56 -45.70
N LEU A 6 28.09 -78.72 -44.92
CA LEU A 6 27.06 -77.73 -44.64
C LEU A 6 27.66 -76.43 -44.07
N LEU A 7 27.17 -75.29 -44.56
CA LEU A 7 27.43 -73.96 -43.99
C LEU A 7 26.18 -73.52 -43.20
N LEU A 8 26.27 -73.47 -41.88
CA LEU A 8 25.30 -72.80 -41.01
C LEU A 8 25.62 -71.30 -40.97
N ILE A 9 24.67 -70.46 -41.35
CA ILE A 9 24.75 -69.00 -41.24
C ILE A 9 24.04 -68.57 -39.95
N LEU A 10 24.80 -68.05 -38.99
CA LEU A 10 24.30 -67.42 -37.77
C LEU A 10 23.96 -65.95 -38.05
N LEU A 11 22.68 -65.59 -37.97
CA LEU A 11 22.17 -64.22 -38.08
C LEU A 11 22.24 -63.52 -36.71
N SER A 12 23.22 -62.64 -36.55
CA SER A 12 23.35 -61.73 -35.40
C SER A 12 22.28 -60.64 -35.46
N HIS A 13 21.37 -60.60 -34.50
CA HIS A 13 20.37 -59.54 -34.36
C HIS A 13 20.96 -58.35 -33.59
N CYS A 14 21.24 -57.25 -34.28
CA CYS A 14 21.55 -55.96 -33.65
C CYS A 14 20.25 -55.31 -33.16
N VAL A 15 20.09 -55.19 -31.84
CA VAL A 15 19.02 -54.39 -31.22
C VAL A 15 19.46 -52.93 -31.22
N PHE A 16 18.79 -52.10 -32.03
CA PHE A 16 18.92 -50.64 -31.95
C PHE A 16 18.07 -50.11 -30.79
N ALA A 17 18.70 -49.54 -29.78
CA ALA A 17 18.02 -48.78 -28.74
C ALA A 17 17.57 -47.42 -29.30
N LEU A 18 16.26 -47.21 -29.41
CA LEU A 18 15.66 -45.90 -29.71
C LEU A 18 15.74 -45.02 -28.46
N VAL A 19 16.55 -43.97 -28.51
CA VAL A 19 16.55 -42.89 -27.51
C VAL A 19 15.38 -41.96 -27.84
N PRO A 20 14.44 -41.67 -26.92
CA PRO A 20 13.39 -40.70 -27.17
C PRO A 20 14.00 -39.30 -27.25
N SER A 21 13.81 -38.60 -28.37
CA SER A 21 14.09 -37.18 -28.49
C SER A 21 13.17 -36.40 -27.55
N ALA A 22 13.74 -35.79 -26.52
CA ALA A 22 13.04 -34.79 -25.71
C ALA A 22 12.74 -33.58 -26.60
N ILE A 23 11.48 -33.36 -26.92
CA ILE A 23 11.01 -32.10 -27.50
C ILE A 23 11.19 -31.05 -26.40
N ALA A 24 12.19 -30.18 -26.56
CA ALA A 24 12.34 -29.01 -25.70
C ALA A 24 11.09 -28.14 -25.88
N ALA A 25 10.29 -28.02 -24.81
CA ALA A 25 9.20 -27.06 -24.78
C ALA A 25 9.78 -25.66 -24.96
N THR A 26 9.44 -24.99 -26.05
CA THR A 26 9.73 -23.57 -26.23
C THR A 26 9.14 -22.79 -25.05
N PRO A 27 9.89 -21.88 -24.40
CA PRO A 27 9.35 -21.08 -23.32
C PRO A 27 8.18 -20.27 -23.90
N VAL A 28 7.00 -20.44 -23.32
CA VAL A 28 5.87 -19.56 -23.58
C VAL A 28 6.24 -18.21 -22.99
N VAL A 29 6.72 -17.30 -23.82
CA VAL A 29 6.87 -15.89 -23.44
C VAL A 29 5.45 -15.35 -23.34
N GLN A 30 4.94 -15.22 -22.11
CA GLN A 30 3.70 -14.49 -21.83
C GLN A 30 3.86 -13.08 -22.43
N PRO A 31 2.91 -12.59 -23.24
CA PRO A 31 2.95 -11.21 -23.73
C PRO A 31 3.02 -10.28 -22.52
N ARG A 32 4.06 -9.45 -22.43
CA ARG A 32 4.12 -8.40 -21.41
C ARG A 32 3.01 -7.41 -21.73
N GLU A 33 2.12 -7.15 -20.77
CA GLU A 33 1.13 -6.09 -20.87
C GLU A 33 1.80 -4.79 -21.36
N PRO A 34 1.12 -3.98 -22.20
CA PRO A 34 1.70 -2.74 -22.68
C PRO A 34 2.11 -1.86 -21.50
N GLN A 35 3.27 -1.22 -21.61
CA GLN A 35 3.77 -0.31 -20.60
C GLN A 35 2.76 0.81 -20.34
N LYS A 36 2.26 0.89 -19.10
CA LYS A 36 1.38 1.97 -18.64
C LYS A 36 2.22 3.08 -18.01
N HIS A 37 1.83 4.33 -18.25
CA HIS A 37 2.35 5.49 -17.54
C HIS A 37 1.21 6.22 -16.84
N ILE A 38 1.19 6.16 -15.50
CA ILE A 38 0.18 6.82 -14.68
C ILE A 38 0.74 8.10 -14.08
N ARG A 39 -0.07 9.16 -14.05
CA ARG A 39 0.20 10.43 -13.37
C ARG A 39 -0.74 10.55 -12.18
N ILE A 40 -0.19 10.72 -10.99
CA ILE A 40 -0.96 10.86 -9.77
C ILE A 40 -0.53 12.05 -8.91
N LEU A 41 -1.52 12.81 -8.47
CA LEU A 41 -1.37 13.84 -7.44
C LEU A 41 -1.98 13.36 -6.13
N THR A 42 -1.18 13.26 -5.07
CA THR A 42 -1.67 12.83 -3.76
C THR A 42 -1.76 13.99 -2.78
N VAL A 43 -2.94 14.21 -2.18
CA VAL A 43 -3.17 15.20 -1.12
C VAL A 43 -3.32 14.46 0.21
N GLY A 44 -2.35 14.65 1.11
CA GLY A 44 -2.36 13.91 2.37
C GLY A 44 -1.24 14.28 3.33
N ASN A 45 -0.70 13.27 4.00
CA ASN A 45 0.23 13.42 5.12
C ASN A 45 1.21 12.23 5.20
N SER A 46 1.82 12.01 6.37
CA SER A 46 2.78 10.92 6.61
C SER A 46 2.25 9.53 6.24
N PHE A 47 0.94 9.29 6.30
CA PHE A 47 0.36 8.00 5.89
C PHE A 47 0.42 7.81 4.38
N THR A 48 0.22 8.88 3.59
CA THR A 48 0.44 8.81 2.13
C THR A 48 1.91 8.54 1.84
N HIS A 49 2.82 9.23 2.53
CA HIS A 49 4.27 8.99 2.38
C HIS A 49 4.62 7.53 2.64
N ASN A 50 4.12 6.94 3.73
CA ASN A 50 4.37 5.56 4.06
C ASN A 50 3.81 4.61 2.99
N ALA A 51 2.53 4.76 2.62
CA ALA A 51 1.88 3.87 1.66
C ALA A 51 2.43 3.96 0.24
N THR A 52 3.13 5.04 -0.11
CA THR A 52 3.73 5.24 -1.44
C THR A 52 5.25 5.11 -1.45
N ARG A 53 5.87 4.77 -0.31
CA ARG A 53 7.33 4.81 -0.15
C ARG A 53 8.09 3.96 -1.17
N TYR A 54 7.56 2.79 -1.50
CA TYR A 54 8.17 1.82 -2.42
C TYR A 54 7.43 1.72 -3.77
N LEU A 55 6.53 2.68 -4.04
CA LEU A 55 5.63 2.58 -5.18
C LEU A 55 6.39 2.66 -6.51
N ASP A 56 7.37 3.56 -6.61
CA ASP A 56 8.21 3.71 -7.82
C ASP A 56 8.97 2.42 -8.13
N GLU A 57 9.59 1.79 -7.13
CA GLU A 57 10.39 0.58 -7.32
C GLU A 57 9.53 -0.63 -7.73
N ILE A 58 8.32 -0.77 -7.17
CA ILE A 58 7.37 -1.83 -7.55
C ILE A 58 6.89 -1.64 -9.00
N ILE A 59 6.61 -0.40 -9.40
CA ILE A 59 6.17 -0.03 -10.75
C ILE A 59 7.27 -0.27 -11.77
N GLU A 60 8.50 0.16 -11.47
CA GLU A 60 9.66 -0.04 -12.35
C GLU A 60 9.95 -1.54 -12.54
N ALA A 61 9.89 -2.33 -11.47
CA ALA A 61 10.06 -3.78 -11.54
C ALA A 61 9.02 -4.46 -12.46
N SER A 62 7.80 -3.90 -12.54
CA SER A 62 6.74 -4.39 -13.43
C SER A 62 6.89 -3.88 -14.87
N GLY A 63 7.75 -2.88 -15.12
CA GLY A 63 7.97 -2.26 -16.43
C GLY A 63 6.95 -1.18 -16.76
N HIS A 64 6.49 -0.47 -15.73
CA HIS A 64 5.56 0.66 -15.83
C HIS A 64 6.25 1.96 -15.43
N GLN A 65 5.55 3.08 -15.53
CA GLN A 65 6.07 4.41 -15.18
C GLN A 65 5.08 5.19 -14.33
N LEU A 66 5.59 5.91 -13.33
CA LEU A 66 4.80 6.80 -12.48
C LEU A 66 5.31 8.23 -12.59
N THR A 67 4.40 9.18 -12.74
CA THR A 67 4.65 10.57 -12.32
C THR A 67 3.87 10.80 -11.05
N HIS A 68 4.59 10.97 -9.93
CA HIS A 68 3.98 11.18 -8.62
C HIS A 68 4.31 12.58 -8.10
N LYS A 69 3.28 13.39 -7.86
CA LYS A 69 3.40 14.62 -7.07
C LYS A 69 2.60 14.46 -5.79
N MET A 70 3.12 15.00 -4.70
CA MET A 70 2.46 14.96 -3.40
C MET A 70 2.38 16.33 -2.76
N LEU A 71 1.16 16.72 -2.41
CA LEU A 71 0.88 17.82 -1.50
C LEU A 71 0.68 17.27 -0.09
N SER A 72 1.73 17.38 0.72
CA SER A 72 1.78 16.80 2.06
C SER A 72 1.93 17.85 3.14
N ILE A 73 1.20 17.66 4.24
CA ILE A 73 1.39 18.40 5.49
C ILE A 73 1.49 17.35 6.61
N GLY A 74 2.53 17.42 7.44
CA GLY A 74 2.71 16.47 8.54
C GLY A 74 1.50 16.49 9.49
N GLY A 75 0.88 15.32 9.70
CA GLY A 75 -0.27 15.15 10.59
C GLY A 75 -1.57 15.82 10.12
N SER A 76 -1.71 16.14 8.83
CA SER A 76 -2.85 16.92 8.38
C SER A 76 -4.15 16.17 8.17
N SER A 77 -5.26 16.87 8.44
CA SER A 77 -6.62 16.43 8.17
C SER A 77 -7.12 16.93 6.81
N LEU A 78 -8.22 16.35 6.33
CA LEU A 78 -8.98 16.87 5.17
C LEU A 78 -9.33 18.34 5.35
N GLU A 79 -9.74 18.72 6.56
CA GLU A 79 -10.04 20.12 6.93
C GLU A 79 -8.88 21.05 6.60
N GLN A 80 -7.65 20.72 7.00
CA GLN A 80 -6.51 21.60 6.75
C GLN A 80 -6.22 21.77 5.26
N HIS A 81 -6.33 20.69 4.47
CA HIS A 81 -6.18 20.78 3.01
C HIS A 81 -7.31 21.60 2.38
N ALA A 82 -8.56 21.39 2.82
CA ALA A 82 -9.72 22.14 2.33
C ALA A 82 -9.62 23.63 2.69
N THR A 83 -9.19 23.99 3.90
CA THR A 83 -8.96 25.38 4.31
C THR A 83 -7.96 26.06 3.40
N LYS A 84 -6.85 25.39 3.05
CA LYS A 84 -5.87 25.95 2.10
C LYS A 84 -6.46 26.14 0.71
N ALA A 85 -7.19 25.15 0.22
CA ALA A 85 -7.83 25.22 -1.08
C ALA A 85 -8.86 26.36 -1.14
N MET A 86 -9.65 26.54 -0.08
CA MET A 86 -10.62 27.63 0.03
C MET A 86 -9.98 29.01 0.17
N ALA A 87 -8.83 29.11 0.84
CA ALA A 87 -8.06 30.35 0.88
C ALA A 87 -7.64 30.79 -0.53
N PHE A 88 -7.24 29.85 -1.40
CA PHE A 88 -6.94 30.15 -2.80
C PHE A 88 -8.17 30.65 -3.58
N GLU A 89 -9.35 30.07 -3.35
CA GLU A 89 -10.60 30.51 -4.00
C GLU A 89 -10.96 31.95 -3.62
N GLN A 90 -10.60 32.38 -2.41
CA GLN A 90 -10.81 33.75 -1.94
C GLN A 90 -9.75 34.70 -2.48
N ASP A 91 -8.47 34.30 -2.43
CA ASP A 91 -7.34 35.07 -2.91
C ASP A 91 -6.21 34.14 -3.42
N PRO A 92 -5.99 34.05 -4.75
CA PRO A 92 -4.94 33.22 -5.35
C PRO A 92 -3.50 33.57 -4.92
N VAL A 93 -3.27 34.77 -4.36
CA VAL A 93 -1.95 35.16 -3.86
C VAL A 93 -1.80 35.02 -2.33
N ASP A 94 -2.83 34.52 -1.63
CA ASP A 94 -2.75 34.27 -0.19
C ASP A 94 -1.68 33.21 0.13
N LYS A 95 -0.75 33.57 1.01
CA LYS A 95 0.30 32.67 1.50
C LYS A 95 -0.28 31.50 2.29
N SER A 96 -1.44 31.66 2.93
CA SER A 96 -2.10 30.61 3.69
C SER A 96 -2.55 29.44 2.79
N ALA A 97 -2.85 29.73 1.52
CA ALA A 97 -3.25 28.74 0.51
C ALA A 97 -2.10 27.85 0.00
N ARG A 98 -0.85 28.24 0.26
CA ARG A 98 0.34 27.55 -0.26
C ARG A 98 0.80 26.42 0.64
N TYR A 99 1.30 25.36 0.02
CA TYR A 99 2.01 24.27 0.69
C TYR A 99 3.48 24.65 0.92
N ALA A 100 4.21 23.84 1.68
CA ALA A 100 5.64 24.07 1.93
C ALA A 100 6.48 24.05 0.63
N SER A 101 6.01 23.35 -0.41
CA SER A 101 6.58 23.37 -1.76
C SER A 101 6.41 24.71 -2.49
N GLY A 102 5.59 25.62 -1.96
CA GLY A 102 5.31 26.93 -2.52
C GLY A 102 4.08 26.98 -3.44
N GLU A 103 3.63 25.85 -3.98
CA GLU A 103 2.41 25.77 -4.81
C GLU A 103 1.13 25.63 -3.98
N SER A 104 -0.02 26.03 -4.52
CA SER A 104 -1.36 25.73 -3.99
C SER A 104 -1.91 24.41 -4.52
N LEU A 105 -3.06 23.95 -4.00
CA LEU A 105 -3.74 22.76 -4.53
C LEU A 105 -4.15 22.95 -6.00
N GLN A 106 -4.75 24.10 -6.33
CA GLN A 106 -5.21 24.43 -7.67
C GLN A 106 -4.06 24.55 -8.66
N GLU A 107 -2.93 25.14 -8.25
CA GLU A 107 -1.71 25.19 -9.07
C GLU A 107 -1.19 23.77 -9.36
N ALA A 108 -1.14 22.89 -8.35
CA ALA A 108 -0.71 21.50 -8.53
C ALA A 108 -1.66 20.70 -9.42
N LEU A 109 -2.99 20.87 -9.27
CA LEU A 109 -4.00 20.18 -10.08
C LEU A 109 -3.88 20.51 -11.57
N ARG A 110 -3.43 21.72 -11.91
CA ARG A 110 -3.23 22.18 -13.29
C ARG A 110 -1.84 21.85 -13.85
N SER A 111 -0.93 21.32 -13.03
CA SER A 111 0.49 21.18 -13.41
C SER A 111 0.79 19.99 -14.33
N GLU A 112 -0.04 18.95 -14.31
CA GLU A 112 0.07 17.77 -15.17
C GLU A 112 -1.34 17.28 -15.56
N PRO A 113 -1.50 16.53 -16.67
CA PRO A 113 -2.75 15.84 -16.97
C PRO A 113 -2.91 14.62 -16.07
N TRP A 114 -3.22 14.84 -14.79
CA TRP A 114 -3.35 13.79 -13.79
C TRP A 114 -4.40 12.75 -14.19
N ASP A 115 -4.04 11.46 -14.16
CA ASP A 115 -4.98 10.36 -14.32
C ASP A 115 -5.80 10.16 -13.03
N PHE A 116 -5.13 10.37 -11.88
CA PHE A 116 -5.71 10.22 -10.57
C PHE A 116 -5.32 11.37 -9.63
N VAL A 117 -6.25 11.73 -8.76
CA VAL A 117 -5.97 12.57 -7.59
C VAL A 117 -6.47 11.84 -6.35
N THR A 118 -5.66 11.75 -5.31
CA THR A 118 -6.07 11.10 -4.05
C THR A 118 -6.26 12.11 -2.92
N ILE A 119 -7.25 11.86 -2.08
CA ILE A 119 -7.39 12.51 -0.76
C ILE A 119 -7.36 11.46 0.35
N GLN A 120 -7.03 11.87 1.57
CA GLN A 120 -7.16 11.03 2.77
C GLN A 120 -7.45 11.87 4.03
N GLN A 121 -7.99 11.23 5.06
CA GLN A 121 -8.14 11.83 6.39
C GLN A 121 -6.86 11.69 7.22
N VAL A 122 -6.76 12.49 8.29
CA VAL A 122 -5.79 12.25 9.37
C VAL A 122 -6.14 10.97 10.14
N SER A 123 -5.14 10.14 10.39
CA SER A 123 -5.33 8.80 10.96
C SER A 123 -6.05 8.78 12.32
N ILE A 124 -5.79 9.78 13.18
CA ILE A 124 -6.43 9.86 14.50
C ILE A 124 -7.95 10.07 14.42
N LYS A 125 -8.46 10.62 13.30
CA LYS A 125 -9.89 10.88 13.04
C LYS A 125 -10.47 9.96 11.95
N SER A 126 -9.69 9.00 11.42
CA SER A 126 -10.11 8.21 10.26
C SER A 126 -11.39 7.39 10.50
N HIS A 127 -11.67 7.04 11.76
CA HIS A 127 -12.84 6.28 12.20
C HIS A 127 -14.15 7.09 12.27
N ASP A 128 -14.07 8.43 12.24
CA ASP A 128 -15.23 9.30 12.40
C ASP A 128 -15.57 9.97 11.07
N VAL A 129 -16.61 9.48 10.40
CA VAL A 129 -17.08 10.01 9.11
C VAL A 129 -17.51 11.48 9.20
N GLN A 130 -17.97 11.97 10.36
CA GLN A 130 -18.36 13.37 10.49
C GLN A 130 -17.16 14.30 10.32
N SER A 131 -15.97 13.86 10.73
CA SER A 131 -14.73 14.63 10.55
C SER A 131 -14.33 14.83 9.07
N TYR A 132 -14.90 14.06 8.15
CA TYR A 132 -14.65 14.18 6.72
C TYR A 132 -15.50 15.30 6.11
N ARG A 133 -16.66 15.61 6.70
CA ARG A 133 -17.61 16.58 6.16
C ARG A 133 -17.38 17.97 6.80
N PRO A 134 -17.55 19.07 6.04
CA PRO A 134 -17.80 19.13 4.59
C PRO A 134 -16.51 19.00 3.73
N HIS A 135 -15.35 18.85 4.37
CA HIS A 135 -14.03 19.05 3.76
C HIS A 135 -13.70 18.12 2.60
N ALA A 136 -14.10 16.85 2.67
CA ALA A 136 -13.89 15.89 1.59
C ALA A 136 -14.65 16.31 0.33
N GLN A 137 -15.89 16.77 0.49
CA GLN A 137 -16.73 17.27 -0.61
C GLN A 137 -16.14 18.54 -1.22
N GLN A 138 -15.70 19.48 -0.38
CA GLN A 138 -15.02 20.71 -0.82
C GLN A 138 -13.79 20.41 -1.69
N LEU A 139 -12.95 19.47 -1.26
CA LEU A 139 -11.78 19.04 -2.03
C LEU A 139 -12.20 18.34 -3.33
N ALA A 140 -13.18 17.45 -3.28
CA ALA A 140 -13.68 16.73 -4.45
C ALA A 140 -14.22 17.68 -5.54
N GLU A 141 -14.97 18.71 -5.15
CA GLU A 141 -15.51 19.72 -6.06
C GLU A 141 -14.40 20.53 -6.74
N ILE A 142 -13.40 20.98 -5.97
CA ILE A 142 -12.23 21.67 -6.53
C ILE A 142 -11.48 20.74 -7.49
N ILE A 143 -11.18 19.50 -7.08
CA ILE A 143 -10.46 18.54 -7.91
C ILE A 143 -11.17 18.31 -9.25
N ARG A 144 -12.49 18.07 -9.23
CA ARG A 144 -13.28 17.85 -10.44
C ARG A 144 -13.33 19.06 -11.37
N ARG A 145 -13.32 20.27 -10.80
CA ARG A 145 -13.35 21.49 -11.60
C ARG A 145 -11.99 21.79 -12.23
N GLU A 146 -10.91 21.62 -11.46
CA GLU A 146 -9.56 22.01 -11.87
C GLU A 146 -8.82 20.93 -12.67
N ALA A 147 -9.15 19.66 -12.46
CA ALA A 147 -8.61 18.51 -13.16
C ALA A 147 -9.73 17.53 -13.55
N PRO A 148 -10.68 17.92 -14.42
CA PRO A 148 -11.86 17.12 -14.76
C PRO A 148 -11.55 15.75 -15.38
N GLN A 149 -10.37 15.59 -15.97
CA GLN A 149 -9.89 14.31 -16.51
C GLN A 149 -9.45 13.33 -15.40
N ALA A 150 -9.10 13.84 -14.22
CA ALA A 150 -8.56 13.01 -13.15
C ALA A 150 -9.67 12.29 -12.39
N LYS A 151 -9.47 10.98 -12.15
CA LYS A 151 -10.35 10.20 -11.29
C LYS A 151 -10.01 10.47 -9.83
N LEU A 152 -11.01 10.85 -9.04
CA LEU A 152 -10.86 11.02 -7.60
C LEU A 152 -10.78 9.66 -6.90
N LEU A 153 -9.72 9.46 -6.13
CA LEU A 153 -9.50 8.31 -5.27
C LEU A 153 -9.47 8.75 -3.80
N VAL A 154 -9.91 7.88 -2.89
CA VAL A 154 -9.74 8.06 -1.45
C VAL A 154 -8.80 6.97 -0.93
N HIS A 155 -7.68 7.39 -0.36
CA HIS A 155 -6.72 6.47 0.26
C HIS A 155 -7.23 6.09 1.66
N GLN A 156 -7.70 4.85 1.80
CA GLN A 156 -8.09 4.28 3.09
C GLN A 156 -6.83 4.00 3.91
N THR A 157 -6.62 4.79 4.96
CA THR A 157 -5.55 4.56 5.94
C THR A 157 -5.83 3.32 6.81
N TRP A 158 -4.91 2.96 7.70
CA TRP A 158 -4.99 1.77 8.54
C TRP A 158 -5.29 2.06 10.01
N ALA A 159 -5.70 1.00 10.74
CA ALA A 159 -5.81 1.02 12.18
C ALA A 159 -4.41 0.98 12.83
N TYR A 160 -4.31 1.53 14.04
CA TYR A 160 -3.04 1.49 14.78
C TYR A 160 -2.74 0.07 15.27
N ARG A 161 -1.47 -0.21 15.58
CA ARG A 161 -1.04 -1.48 16.16
C ARG A 161 -1.82 -1.76 17.44
N VAL A 162 -2.12 -3.04 17.68
CA VAL A 162 -2.98 -3.49 18.79
C VAL A 162 -2.56 -2.99 20.19
N ASP A 163 -1.28 -2.69 20.40
CA ASP A 163 -0.69 -2.17 21.63
C ASP A 163 -0.39 -0.65 21.58
N ASP A 164 -0.94 0.09 20.61
CA ASP A 164 -0.79 1.55 20.57
C ASP A 164 -1.43 2.20 21.83
N PRO A 165 -0.74 3.15 22.48
CA PRO A 165 -1.23 3.82 23.69
C PRO A 165 -2.60 4.51 23.54
N ARG A 166 -3.06 4.74 22.30
CA ARG A 166 -4.43 5.18 22.00
C ARG A 166 -5.48 4.28 22.64
N PHE A 167 -5.27 2.97 22.65
CA PHE A 167 -6.25 1.98 23.13
C PHE A 167 -6.18 1.75 24.65
N SER A 168 -5.11 2.16 25.32
CA SER A 168 -4.89 1.94 26.75
C SER A 168 -5.14 3.20 27.61
N LYS A 169 -5.88 4.19 27.11
CA LYS A 169 -6.16 5.42 27.85
C LYS A 169 -7.02 5.14 29.08
N ARG A 170 -6.55 5.59 30.26
CA ARG A 170 -7.28 5.44 31.56
C ARG A 170 -8.68 6.06 31.56
N LYS A 171 -8.90 7.10 30.74
CA LYS A 171 -10.18 7.80 30.59
C LYS A 171 -10.48 7.89 29.09
N PRO A 172 -11.17 6.91 28.50
CA PRO A 172 -11.54 6.97 27.09
C PRO A 172 -12.49 8.13 26.84
N VAL A 173 -12.31 8.81 25.70
CA VAL A 173 -13.22 9.86 25.25
C VAL A 173 -14.36 9.18 24.49
N ALA A 174 -15.60 9.61 24.74
CA ALA A 174 -16.75 9.07 24.03
C ALA A 174 -16.59 9.23 22.51
N GLY A 175 -16.88 8.17 21.75
CA GLY A 175 -16.71 8.13 20.30
C GLY A 175 -15.33 7.69 19.81
N GLU A 176 -14.31 7.66 20.67
CA GLU A 176 -12.99 7.12 20.29
C GLU A 176 -12.99 5.58 20.34
N PRO A 177 -12.35 4.90 19.37
CA PRO A 177 -12.24 3.45 19.34
C PRO A 177 -11.39 2.94 20.50
N ALA A 178 -11.91 1.93 21.20
CA ALA A 178 -11.25 1.32 22.36
C ALA A 178 -10.25 0.20 22.00
N SER A 179 -10.20 -0.23 20.74
CA SER A 179 -9.32 -1.30 20.27
C SER A 179 -8.93 -1.09 18.81
N GLN A 180 -7.92 -1.84 18.34
CA GLN A 180 -7.55 -1.89 16.93
C GLN A 180 -8.74 -2.31 16.06
N GLN A 181 -9.50 -3.34 16.48
CA GLN A 181 -10.70 -3.78 15.76
C GLN A 181 -11.73 -2.67 15.63
N ALA A 182 -12.09 -2.00 16.73
CA ALA A 182 -13.05 -0.90 16.71
C ALA A 182 -12.57 0.27 15.82
N MET A 183 -11.26 0.52 15.79
CA MET A 183 -10.67 1.53 14.91
C MET A 183 -10.75 1.11 13.44
N TYR A 184 -10.46 -0.15 13.13
CA TYR A 184 -10.56 -0.70 11.78
C TYR A 184 -11.99 -0.68 11.26
N GLU A 185 -12.95 -1.18 12.03
CA GLU A 185 -14.37 -1.20 11.66
C GLU A 185 -14.87 0.23 11.41
N GLY A 186 -14.58 1.16 12.34
CA GLY A 186 -14.98 2.55 12.19
C GLY A 186 -14.35 3.25 10.99
N LEU A 187 -13.05 3.05 10.74
CA LEU A 187 -12.40 3.67 9.58
C LEU A 187 -12.86 3.03 8.28
N SER A 188 -13.06 1.70 8.24
CA SER A 188 -13.53 1.02 7.04
C SER A 188 -14.90 1.53 6.65
N GLU A 189 -15.83 1.63 7.61
CA GLU A 189 -17.16 2.21 7.36
C GLU A 189 -17.10 3.69 6.92
N ALA A 190 -16.27 4.50 7.58
CA ALA A 190 -16.12 5.91 7.23
C ALA A 190 -15.58 6.10 5.80
N TYR A 191 -14.60 5.29 5.39
CA TYR A 191 -14.03 5.34 4.04
C TYR A 191 -15.02 4.81 2.98
N HIS A 192 -15.78 3.75 3.26
CA HIS A 192 -16.86 3.30 2.36
C HIS A 192 -17.95 4.37 2.22
N THR A 193 -18.36 4.98 3.32
CA THR A 193 -19.38 6.04 3.30
C THR A 193 -18.90 7.24 2.47
N ILE A 194 -17.70 7.76 2.75
CA ILE A 194 -17.22 8.96 2.08
C ILE A 194 -16.93 8.71 0.60
N THR A 195 -16.43 7.53 0.22
CA THR A 195 -16.20 7.20 -1.20
C THR A 195 -17.50 7.16 -1.97
N ALA A 196 -18.56 6.57 -1.41
CA ALA A 196 -19.89 6.55 -1.99
C ALA A 196 -20.48 7.97 -2.12
N GLU A 197 -20.43 8.78 -1.06
CA GLU A 197 -20.93 10.16 -1.08
C GLU A 197 -20.22 11.02 -2.13
N LEU A 198 -18.91 10.82 -2.25
CA LEU A 198 -18.12 11.54 -3.24
C LEU A 198 -18.26 10.97 -4.63
N SER A 199 -18.84 9.78 -4.87
CA SER A 199 -18.71 9.04 -6.14
C SER A 199 -17.23 8.89 -6.54
N ALA A 200 -16.38 8.55 -5.57
CA ALA A 200 -14.96 8.30 -5.72
C ALA A 200 -14.68 6.79 -5.63
N ARG A 201 -13.45 6.38 -5.96
CA ARG A 201 -12.99 4.99 -5.76
C ARG A 201 -12.06 4.92 -4.55
N ARG A 202 -11.91 3.73 -3.95
CA ARG A 202 -11.09 3.51 -2.75
C ARG A 202 -9.77 2.81 -3.08
N ILE A 203 -8.67 3.22 -2.41
CA ILE A 203 -7.42 2.44 -2.32
C ILE A 203 -7.39 1.80 -0.92
N PRO A 204 -7.56 0.46 -0.79
CA PRO A 204 -7.93 -0.20 0.46
C PRO A 204 -6.73 -0.61 1.33
N VAL A 205 -5.78 0.31 1.59
CA VAL A 205 -4.57 -0.03 2.39
C VAL A 205 -4.94 -0.45 3.81
N GLY A 206 -5.97 0.16 4.40
CA GLY A 206 -6.48 -0.22 5.72
C GLY A 206 -6.95 -1.67 5.82
N ASP A 207 -7.61 -2.18 4.76
CA ASP A 207 -8.04 -3.57 4.72
C ASP A 207 -6.85 -4.54 4.65
N ALA A 208 -5.83 -4.21 3.85
CA ALA A 208 -4.62 -5.01 3.76
C ALA A 208 -3.87 -5.07 5.10
N PHE A 209 -3.74 -3.94 5.81
CA PHE A 209 -3.15 -3.91 7.15
C PHE A 209 -3.94 -4.77 8.13
N TRP A 210 -5.26 -4.66 8.13
CA TRP A 210 -6.12 -5.47 9.00
C TRP A 210 -5.95 -6.96 8.75
N MET A 211 -5.93 -7.38 7.49
CA MET A 211 -5.74 -8.77 7.10
C MET A 211 -4.39 -9.33 7.55
N ALA A 212 -3.31 -8.56 7.38
CA ALA A 212 -1.97 -8.95 7.82
C ALA A 212 -1.86 -9.01 9.36
N ASP A 213 -2.30 -7.97 10.06
CA ASP A 213 -2.23 -7.92 11.53
C ASP A 213 -3.03 -9.05 12.20
N ASN A 214 -4.12 -9.50 11.57
CA ASN A 214 -5.00 -10.55 12.11
C ASN A 214 -4.78 -11.92 11.46
N ASP A 215 -3.72 -12.08 10.65
CA ASP A 215 -3.36 -13.40 10.14
C ASP A 215 -2.82 -14.28 11.28
N THR A 216 -3.35 -15.49 11.41
CA THR A 216 -3.00 -16.42 12.50
C THR A 216 -1.55 -16.89 12.52
N LYS A 217 -0.80 -16.72 11.43
CA LYS A 217 0.58 -17.19 11.27
C LYS A 217 1.57 -16.04 11.19
N ILE A 218 1.17 -14.95 10.53
CA ILE A 218 2.08 -13.84 10.19
C ILE A 218 1.63 -12.51 10.77
N GLY A 219 0.57 -12.49 11.59
CA GLY A 219 0.17 -11.30 12.34
C GLY A 219 1.12 -11.00 13.49
N TYR A 220 1.35 -9.72 13.73
CA TYR A 220 2.09 -9.27 14.90
C TYR A 220 1.34 -9.67 16.18
N CYS A 221 2.06 -10.25 17.13
CA CYS A 221 1.52 -10.65 18.42
C CYS A 221 2.26 -9.89 19.54
N VAL A 222 1.49 -9.23 20.41
CA VAL A 222 2.04 -8.63 21.64
C VAL A 222 2.51 -9.75 22.56
N SER A 223 3.72 -9.62 23.11
CA SER A 223 4.20 -10.56 24.12
C SER A 223 3.28 -10.53 25.35
N PRO A 224 2.77 -11.69 25.83
CA PRO A 224 1.98 -11.77 27.07
C PRO A 224 2.71 -11.27 28.32
N GLU A 225 4.05 -11.30 28.28
CA GLU A 225 4.93 -10.87 29.37
C GLU A 225 5.47 -9.45 29.17
N PHE A 226 4.82 -8.66 28.32
CA PHE A 226 5.29 -7.31 28.01
C PHE A 226 5.30 -6.39 29.24
N ASP A 227 6.50 -5.94 29.63
CA ASP A 227 6.73 -4.84 30.56
C ASP A 227 7.84 -3.93 30.00
N ALA A 228 7.48 -2.69 29.67
CA ALA A 228 8.41 -1.70 29.14
C ALA A 228 9.60 -1.41 30.07
N GLY A 229 9.46 -1.63 31.38
CA GLY A 229 10.51 -1.42 32.37
C GLY A 229 11.64 -2.46 32.31
N ASN A 230 11.42 -3.60 31.64
CA ASN A 230 12.38 -4.70 31.56
C ASN A 230 13.40 -4.57 30.42
N TYR A 231 13.33 -3.52 29.61
CA TYR A 231 14.19 -3.33 28.44
C TYR A 231 15.24 -2.24 28.66
N GLU A 232 16.50 -2.53 28.31
CA GLU A 232 17.60 -1.56 28.29
C GLU A 232 18.18 -1.43 26.86
N PRO A 233 18.66 -0.26 26.42
CA PRO A 233 19.22 -0.11 25.07
C PRO A 233 20.40 -1.07 24.82
N PRO A 234 20.47 -1.73 23.64
CA PRO A 234 19.61 -1.55 22.46
C PRO A 234 18.42 -2.53 22.38
N GLN A 235 18.10 -3.26 23.44
CA GLN A 235 17.06 -4.29 23.44
C GLN A 235 15.68 -3.69 23.17
N LEU A 236 14.90 -4.32 22.30
CA LEU A 236 13.52 -3.95 22.02
C LEU A 236 12.61 -5.15 22.33
N PRO A 237 11.33 -4.90 22.67
CA PRO A 237 10.31 -5.93 22.65
C PRO A 237 10.24 -6.63 21.29
N GLU A 238 9.75 -7.86 21.25
CA GLU A 238 9.52 -8.56 20.00
C GLU A 238 8.58 -7.73 19.09
N GLN A 239 8.95 -7.61 17.82
CA GLN A 239 8.22 -6.84 16.82
C GLN A 239 8.10 -7.58 15.48
N GLN A 240 8.41 -8.89 15.47
CA GLN A 240 8.31 -9.73 14.29
C GLN A 240 6.94 -9.59 13.65
N HIS A 241 6.96 -9.42 12.32
CA HIS A 241 5.80 -9.18 11.46
C HIS A 241 4.98 -7.93 11.77
N SER A 242 5.44 -7.02 12.65
CA SER A 242 4.79 -5.73 12.81
C SER A 242 4.83 -4.96 11.49
N LEU A 243 3.71 -4.34 11.13
CA LEU A 243 3.62 -3.40 10.01
C LEU A 243 3.92 -1.96 10.42
N HIS A 244 4.00 -1.68 11.72
CA HIS A 244 4.19 -0.35 12.28
C HIS A 244 5.61 -0.17 12.82
N VAL A 245 6.05 1.07 12.97
CA VAL A 245 7.38 1.38 13.53
C VAL A 245 7.56 0.75 14.92
N GLY A 246 6.51 0.76 15.74
CA GLY A 246 6.49 0.11 17.03
C GLY A 246 7.41 0.77 18.06
N TYR A 247 8.00 -0.05 18.92
CA TYR A 247 8.95 0.36 19.94
C TYR A 247 10.29 0.78 19.32
N ARG A 248 10.82 1.90 19.79
CA ARG A 248 12.16 2.40 19.45
C ARG A 248 12.79 3.15 20.60
N TRP A 249 14.11 3.08 20.69
CA TRP A 249 14.87 3.95 21.58
C TRP A 249 15.08 5.33 20.96
N SER A 250 14.97 6.36 21.78
CA SER A 250 15.34 7.72 21.47
C SER A 250 16.18 8.31 22.61
N ASP A 251 17.09 9.23 22.30
CA ASP A 251 17.74 10.03 23.34
C ASP A 251 16.87 11.25 23.65
N ARG A 252 16.50 11.42 24.92
CA ARG A 252 15.95 12.67 25.42
C ARG A 252 16.82 13.21 26.54
N ASN A 253 17.57 14.27 26.23
CA ASN A 253 18.44 14.98 27.18
C ASN A 253 19.49 14.05 27.83
N GLY A 254 20.13 13.20 27.03
CA GLY A 254 21.16 12.26 27.48
C GLY A 254 20.59 11.05 28.24
N ARG A 255 19.29 10.82 28.16
CA ARG A 255 18.62 9.65 28.75
C ARG A 255 17.92 8.84 27.68
N PRO A 256 18.19 7.53 27.57
CA PRO A 256 17.46 6.67 26.66
C PRO A 256 15.99 6.58 27.10
N GLN A 257 15.09 6.77 26.16
CA GLN A 257 13.66 6.63 26.34
C GLN A 257 13.10 5.68 25.29
N LEU A 258 12.45 4.62 25.75
CA LEU A 258 11.67 3.72 24.91
C LEU A 258 10.35 4.42 24.55
N GLY A 259 10.18 4.72 23.26
CA GLY A 259 8.95 5.26 22.71
C GLY A 259 8.19 4.22 21.89
N MET A 260 6.89 4.42 21.71
CA MET A 260 6.01 3.61 20.87
C MET A 260 5.44 4.48 19.75
N ASP A 261 5.59 4.02 18.51
CA ASP A 261 4.92 4.53 17.32
C ASP A 261 4.10 3.41 16.68
N GLY A 262 2.90 3.18 17.22
CA GLY A 262 1.98 2.16 16.73
C GLY A 262 1.14 2.63 15.55
N HIS A 263 1.47 3.75 14.89
CA HIS A 263 0.63 4.31 13.85
C HIS A 263 1.36 4.51 12.51
N HIS A 264 2.61 4.95 12.49
CA HIS A 264 3.36 5.01 11.23
C HIS A 264 3.79 3.62 10.79
N ALA A 265 3.79 3.40 9.47
CA ALA A 265 4.25 2.14 8.91
C ALA A 265 5.78 2.02 9.01
N ASN A 266 6.26 0.81 9.23
CA ASN A 266 7.67 0.45 9.03
C ASN A 266 7.90 -0.06 7.60
N VAL A 267 9.08 -0.59 7.31
CA VAL A 267 9.44 -1.13 5.98
C VAL A 267 8.41 -2.14 5.45
N ALA A 268 7.86 -3.02 6.29
CA ALA A 268 6.86 -4.01 5.88
C ALA A 268 5.51 -3.36 5.58
N GLY A 269 5.03 -2.46 6.45
CA GLY A 269 3.77 -1.74 6.20
C GLY A 269 3.84 -0.78 5.01
N GLU A 270 4.99 -0.11 4.81
CA GLU A 270 5.27 0.72 3.65
C GLU A 270 5.23 -0.10 2.35
N TYR A 271 5.82 -1.30 2.36
CA TYR A 271 5.80 -2.21 1.22
C TYR A 271 4.41 -2.74 0.92
N LEU A 272 3.67 -3.15 1.96
CA LEU A 272 2.28 -3.61 1.83
C LEU A 272 1.39 -2.52 1.23
N GLY A 273 1.49 -1.28 1.75
CA GLY A 273 0.78 -0.13 1.20
C GLY A 273 1.12 0.09 -0.27
N ALA A 274 2.40 0.05 -0.63
CA ALA A 274 2.83 0.27 -2.01
C ALA A 274 2.32 -0.82 -2.97
N CYS A 275 2.25 -2.08 -2.52
CA CYS A 275 1.66 -3.17 -3.30
C CYS A 275 0.15 -2.96 -3.58
N VAL A 276 -0.61 -2.50 -2.58
CA VAL A 276 -2.04 -2.19 -2.74
C VAL A 276 -2.24 -1.03 -3.71
N TRP A 277 -1.44 0.02 -3.57
CA TRP A 277 -1.45 1.16 -4.49
C TRP A 277 -1.11 0.75 -5.92
N PHE A 278 -0.08 -0.08 -6.10
CA PHE A 278 0.30 -0.61 -7.41
C PHE A 278 -0.87 -1.32 -8.09
N GLU A 279 -1.51 -2.28 -7.42
CA GLU A 279 -2.62 -3.02 -8.02
C GLU A 279 -3.81 -2.13 -8.34
N CYS A 280 -4.17 -1.22 -7.43
CA CYS A 280 -5.26 -0.29 -7.66
C CYS A 280 -5.00 0.61 -8.87
N LEU A 281 -3.77 1.10 -9.05
CA LEU A 281 -3.46 2.03 -10.13
C LEU A 281 -3.31 1.30 -11.48
N TYR A 282 -2.61 0.17 -11.51
CA TYR A 282 -2.22 -0.51 -12.75
C TYR A 282 -3.14 -1.66 -13.14
N GLY A 283 -3.95 -2.18 -12.22
CA GLY A 283 -4.77 -3.38 -12.43
C GLY A 283 -3.96 -4.66 -12.59
N GLU A 284 -2.72 -4.66 -12.10
CA GLU A 284 -1.81 -5.80 -12.14
C GLU A 284 -1.53 -6.29 -10.72
N SER A 285 -1.52 -7.60 -10.53
CA SER A 285 -1.25 -8.18 -9.22
C SER A 285 0.22 -7.93 -8.81
N PRO A 286 0.49 -7.53 -7.55
CA PRO A 286 1.85 -7.40 -7.05
C PRO A 286 2.47 -8.77 -6.76
N VAL A 287 1.71 -9.86 -6.81
CA VAL A 287 2.21 -11.22 -6.55
C VAL A 287 3.23 -11.61 -7.60
N GLY A 288 4.45 -11.89 -7.13
CA GLY A 288 5.59 -12.21 -7.99
C GLY A 288 6.37 -10.98 -8.47
N ASN A 289 6.03 -9.77 -8.01
CA ASN A 289 6.85 -8.59 -8.26
C ASN A 289 8.27 -8.82 -7.72
N SER A 290 9.29 -8.53 -8.53
CA SER A 290 10.68 -8.86 -8.21
C SER A 290 11.34 -7.89 -7.24
N PHE A 291 10.72 -6.74 -6.94
CA PHE A 291 11.27 -5.80 -5.97
C PHE A 291 10.91 -6.19 -4.54
N VAL A 292 11.94 -6.31 -3.70
CA VAL A 292 11.83 -6.52 -2.24
C VAL A 292 12.77 -5.52 -1.53
N PRO A 293 12.29 -4.72 -0.57
CA PRO A 293 13.13 -3.81 0.20
C PRO A 293 14.25 -4.55 0.96
N LYS A 294 15.45 -3.94 1.04
CA LYS A 294 16.66 -4.57 1.63
C LYS A 294 16.53 -5.08 3.07
N LYS A 295 15.52 -4.63 3.83
CA LYS A 295 15.28 -5.01 5.24
C LYS A 295 13.99 -5.81 5.43
N LEU A 296 13.38 -6.24 4.34
CA LEU A 296 12.19 -7.08 4.37
C LEU A 296 12.60 -8.49 3.96
N ASP A 297 12.22 -9.47 4.76
CA ASP A 297 12.39 -10.87 4.41
C ASP A 297 11.59 -11.21 3.15
N ALA A 298 12.16 -12.02 2.25
CA ALA A 298 11.55 -12.29 0.95
C ALA A 298 10.30 -13.17 1.04
N GLU A 299 10.24 -14.09 2.00
CA GLU A 299 9.04 -14.91 2.24
C GLU A 299 7.91 -14.04 2.80
N PHE A 300 8.24 -13.19 3.77
CA PHE A 300 7.26 -12.24 4.30
C PHE A 300 6.79 -11.24 3.23
N ALA A 301 7.68 -10.74 2.38
CA ALA A 301 7.32 -9.88 1.25
C ALA A 301 6.32 -10.55 0.30
N ALA A 302 6.54 -11.83 -0.05
CA ALA A 302 5.62 -12.58 -0.91
C ALA A 302 4.24 -12.76 -0.26
N GLN A 303 4.18 -12.95 1.05
CA GLN A 303 2.91 -13.00 1.80
C GLN A 303 2.20 -11.64 1.78
N LEU A 304 2.94 -10.53 1.97
CA LEU A 304 2.39 -9.18 1.88
C LEU A 304 1.87 -8.85 0.48
N GLN A 305 2.51 -9.33 -0.59
CA GLN A 305 1.98 -9.20 -1.96
C GLN A 305 0.63 -9.91 -2.11
N ALA A 306 0.51 -11.14 -1.58
CA ALA A 306 -0.75 -11.90 -1.64
C ALA A 306 -1.88 -11.21 -0.85
N ILE A 307 -1.56 -10.65 0.32
CA ILE A 307 -2.51 -9.86 1.12
C ILE A 307 -2.93 -8.59 0.38
N ALA A 308 -1.97 -7.87 -0.20
CA ALA A 308 -2.26 -6.67 -1.00
C ALA A 308 -3.20 -7.00 -2.16
N HIS A 309 -2.94 -8.10 -2.87
CA HIS A 309 -3.78 -8.57 -3.96
C HIS A 309 -5.21 -8.87 -3.49
N GLN A 310 -5.35 -9.64 -2.41
CA GLN A 310 -6.66 -9.96 -1.87
C GLN A 310 -7.42 -8.70 -1.43
N ALA A 311 -6.75 -7.75 -0.76
CA ALA A 311 -7.38 -6.48 -0.35
C ALA A 311 -7.82 -5.64 -1.56
N ALA A 312 -6.98 -5.55 -2.59
CA ALA A 312 -7.30 -4.83 -3.83
C ALA A 312 -8.49 -5.46 -4.57
N GLN A 313 -8.59 -6.79 -4.61
CA GLN A 313 -9.73 -7.47 -5.26
C GLN A 313 -11.04 -7.39 -4.46
N GLN A 314 -10.97 -7.37 -3.13
CA GLN A 314 -12.17 -7.37 -2.26
C GLN A 314 -12.72 -5.97 -2.00
N GLY A 315 -11.85 -4.96 -1.95
CA GLY A 315 -12.22 -3.60 -1.55
C GLY A 315 -11.61 -2.49 -2.42
N GLY A 316 -10.80 -2.84 -3.42
CA GLY A 316 -10.24 -1.89 -4.37
C GLY A 316 -11.19 -1.69 -5.53
N ASP A 317 -11.65 -0.45 -5.69
CA ASP A 317 -12.55 -0.10 -6.80
C ASP A 317 -11.79 0.39 -8.03
N VAL A 318 -10.45 0.35 -8.07
CA VAL A 318 -9.63 0.96 -9.13
C VAL A 318 -9.05 -0.12 -10.04
N ALA A 319 -8.96 0.21 -11.34
CA ALA A 319 -8.57 -0.63 -12.47
C ALA A 319 -9.59 -1.64 -13.04
N THR A 320 -10.89 -1.51 -12.69
CA THR A 320 -11.98 -2.07 -13.53
C THR A 320 -12.44 -1.13 -14.67
N ALA A 321 -11.87 0.07 -14.76
CA ALA A 321 -12.12 0.97 -15.87
C ALA A 321 -11.01 0.81 -16.92
N GLN A 322 -11.31 0.04 -17.98
CA GLN A 322 -10.61 0.12 -19.26
C GLN A 322 -10.32 1.61 -19.58
N PRO A 323 -9.08 1.99 -19.93
CA PRO A 323 -8.83 3.30 -20.50
C PRO A 323 -9.45 3.32 -21.90
N ASN A 324 -10.59 4.01 -22.02
CA ASN A 324 -11.31 4.31 -23.27
C ASN A 324 -12.01 3.12 -23.97
N GLU A 325 -13.30 2.97 -23.68
CA GLU A 325 -14.32 2.79 -24.73
C GLU A 325 -15.17 4.05 -24.81
#